data_AF-A0A2A4WA39-F1
#
_entry.id   AF-A0A2A4WA39-F1
#
_cell.length_a   1.000
_cell.length_b   1.000
_cell.length_c   1.000
_cell.angle_alpha   90.00
_cell.angle_beta   90.00
_cell.angle_gamma   90.00
#
_symmetry.space_group_name_H-M   'P 1'
#
loop_
_entity.id
_entity.type
_entity.pdbx_description
1 polymer ?
#
loop_
_entity_poly.entity_id
_entity_poly.type
_entity_poly.pdbx_seq_one_letter_code
_entity_poly.pdbx_strand_id
1 'polypeptide(L)' 'MKQVGVGSKSKKKFKAATNSKHGHPVAPNSLERNFKVNQADIVYAGDITYIPTDEGWFYLAVLIDQH' A
#
# COMPACT_ATOMS: atom_id res chain seq x y z
N MET A 1 -29.88 29.70 17.26
CA MET A 1 -28.61 29.05 17.67
C MET A 1 -28.34 27.87 16.75
N LYS A 2 -27.32 27.92 15.88
CA LYS A 2 -26.71 26.70 15.31
C LYS A 2 -25.36 26.54 16.00
N GLN A 3 -25.43 25.98 17.20
CA GLN A 3 -24.30 25.78 18.07
C GLN A 3 -23.61 24.48 17.64
N VAL A 4 -22.30 24.55 17.45
CA VAL A 4 -21.38 23.52 16.93
C VAL A 4 -21.52 23.30 15.41
N GLY A 5 -20.57 23.81 14.64
CA GLY A 5 -20.46 23.67 13.17
C GLY A 5 -20.16 22.24 12.71
N VAL A 6 -20.97 21.27 13.12
CA VAL A 6 -20.87 19.86 12.76
C VAL A 6 -21.58 19.63 11.44
N GLY A 7 -20.81 19.39 10.38
CA GLY A 7 -21.29 18.86 9.10
C GLY A 7 -20.92 17.39 8.96
N SER A 8 -21.72 16.62 8.21
CA SER A 8 -21.40 15.22 7.91
C SER A 8 -20.17 15.13 6.99
N LYS A 9 -19.22 14.23 7.32
CA LYS A 9 -18.12 13.89 6.41
C LYS A 9 -18.63 12.89 5.38
N SER A 10 -18.96 13.37 4.18
CA SER A 10 -19.27 12.50 3.04
C SER A 10 -18.03 11.71 2.60
N LYS A 11 -18.21 10.42 2.25
CA LYS A 11 -17.13 9.57 1.75
C LYS A 11 -16.52 10.18 0.47
N LYS A 12 -15.20 10.35 0.43
CA LYS A 12 -14.49 10.79 -0.78
C LYS A 12 -14.74 9.79 -1.91
N LYS A 13 -14.96 10.29 -3.14
CA LYS A 13 -15.07 9.44 -4.33
C LYS A 13 -13.82 8.57 -4.45
N PHE A 14 -14.02 7.27 -4.70
CA PHE A 14 -12.92 6.37 -5.02
C PHE A 14 -12.25 6.84 -6.32
N LYS A 15 -10.93 7.01 -6.28
CA LYS A 15 -10.11 7.31 -7.46
C LYS A 15 -9.11 6.18 -7.61
N ALA A 16 -9.14 5.50 -8.75
CA ALA A 16 -8.11 4.52 -9.08
C ALA A 16 -6.76 5.24 -9.18
N ALA A 17 -5.78 4.81 -8.38
CA ALA A 17 -4.44 5.38 -8.39
C ALA A 17 -3.57 4.84 -9.54
N THR A 18 -4.05 3.82 -10.26
CA THR A 18 -3.28 3.06 -11.25
C THR A 18 -4.04 2.97 -12.57
N ASN A 19 -3.35 3.25 -13.68
CA ASN A 19 -3.88 3.01 -15.02
C ASN A 19 -3.49 1.60 -15.50
N SER A 20 -4.30 0.59 -15.19
CA SER A 20 -4.05 -0.78 -15.65
C SER A 20 -4.39 -1.02 -17.13
N LYS A 21 -5.02 -0.06 -17.83
CA LYS A 21 -5.38 -0.16 -19.25
C LYS A 21 -4.36 0.61 -20.09
N HIS A 22 -3.12 0.13 -20.08
CA HIS A 22 -2.04 0.68 -20.90
C HIS A 22 -1.53 -0.33 -21.93
N GLY A 23 -0.98 0.16 -23.04
CA GLY A 23 -0.33 -0.68 -24.05
C GLY A 23 1.14 -1.02 -23.74
N HIS A 24 1.66 -0.60 -22.59
CA HIS A 24 3.04 -0.90 -22.19
C HIS A 24 3.21 -2.39 -21.83
N PRO A 25 4.42 -2.94 -22.03
CA PRO A 25 4.74 -4.30 -21.59
C PRO A 25 4.44 -4.50 -20.11
N VAL A 26 3.77 -5.60 -19.78
CA VAL A 26 3.50 -6.02 -18.40
C VAL A 26 4.61 -6.99 -17.99
N ALA A 27 5.26 -6.72 -16.86
CA ALA A 27 6.26 -7.63 -16.32
C ALA A 27 5.61 -8.98 -15.93
N PRO A 28 6.25 -10.12 -16.23
CA PRO A 28 5.73 -11.42 -15.83
C PRO A 28 5.71 -11.55 -14.29
N ASN A 29 4.69 -12.22 -13.75
CA ASN A 29 4.60 -12.49 -12.32
C ASN A 29 5.45 -13.71 -11.94
N SER A 30 6.74 -13.50 -11.67
CA SER A 30 7.68 -14.61 -11.39
C SER A 30 7.30 -15.49 -10.19
N LEU A 31 6.49 -15.00 -9.25
CA LEU A 31 6.08 -15.78 -8.07
C LEU A 31 4.81 -16.60 -8.33
N GLU A 32 3.97 -16.22 -9.29
CA GLU A 32 2.67 -16.86 -9.55
C GLU A 32 1.82 -17.09 -8.27
N ARG A 33 1.91 -16.15 -7.31
CA ARG A 33 1.28 -16.23 -5.97
C ARG A 33 1.73 -17.42 -5.10
N ASN A 34 2.87 -18.03 -5.42
CA ASN A 34 3.52 -19.00 -4.56
C ASN A 34 4.38 -18.29 -3.50
N PHE A 35 3.91 -18.34 -2.25
CA PHE A 35 4.61 -17.77 -1.09
C PHE A 35 5.24 -18.85 -0.21
N LYS A 36 5.24 -20.12 -0.63
CA LYS A 36 6.00 -21.17 0.05
C LYS A 36 7.42 -21.18 -0.50
N VAL A 37 8.35 -20.68 0.31
CA VAL A 37 9.75 -20.51 -0.07
C VAL A 37 10.58 -21.43 0.81
N ASN A 38 11.49 -22.20 0.22
CA ASN A 38 12.29 -23.22 0.94
C ASN A 38 13.71 -22.74 1.28
N GLN A 39 14.04 -21.49 0.94
CA GLN A 39 15.33 -20.89 1.24
C GLN A 39 15.17 -19.38 1.51
N ALA A 40 15.81 -18.90 2.57
CA ALA A 40 15.88 -17.48 2.91
C ALA A 40 16.60 -16.67 1.83
N ASP A 41 16.34 -15.37 1.82
CA ASP A 41 16.93 -14.35 0.97
C ASP A 41 16.65 -14.49 -0.54
N ILE A 42 15.50 -15.08 -0.90
CA ILE A 42 15.08 -15.26 -2.31
C ILE A 42 13.81 -14.49 -2.63
N VAL A 43 12.86 -14.44 -1.70
CA VAL A 43 11.55 -13.82 -1.91
C VAL A 43 11.23 -12.97 -0.70
N TYR A 44 10.88 -11.72 -0.96
CA TYR A 44 10.52 -10.75 0.07
C TYR A 44 9.14 -10.17 -0.20
N ALA A 45 8.36 -9.96 0.86
CA ALA A 45 7.20 -9.09 0.83
C ALA A 45 7.63 -7.70 1.27
N GLY A 46 7.31 -6.68 0.46
CA GLY A 46 7.60 -5.29 0.77
C GLY A 46 6.34 -4.45 0.88
N ASP A 47 6.31 -3.52 1.83
CA ASP A 47 5.26 -2.52 1.94
C ASP A 47 5.81 -1.21 2.51
N ILE A 48 5.06 -0.12 2.31
CA ILE A 48 5.33 1.18 2.92
C ILE A 48 4.13 1.59 3.75
N THR A 49 4.37 1.92 5.02
CA THR A 49 3.35 2.44 5.92
C THR A 49 3.74 3.79 6.50
N TYR A 50 2.77 4.47 7.10
CA TYR A 50 2.94 5.80 7.67
C TYR A 50 2.75 5.75 9.18
N ILE A 51 3.75 6.22 9.93
CA ILE A 51 3.69 6.26 11.39
C ILE A 51 3.49 7.72 11.81
N PRO A 52 2.36 8.06 12.48
CA PRO A 52 2.14 9.41 12.99
C PRO A 52 3.05 9.70 14.20
N THR A 53 3.54 10.92 14.28
CA THR A 53 4.28 11.47 15.43
C THR A 53 3.78 12.87 15.78
N ASP A 54 4.21 13.41 16.92
CA ASP A 54 3.88 14.78 17.34
C ASP A 54 4.46 15.84 16.39
N GLU A 55 5.47 15.49 15.59
CA GLU A 55 6.14 16.38 14.62
C GLU A 55 5.71 16.13 13.16
N GLY A 56 4.85 15.13 12.90
CA GLY A 56 4.38 14.83 11.55
C GLY A 56 4.22 13.33 11.27
N TRP A 57 4.79 12.86 10.16
CA TRP A 57 4.67 11.47 9.70
C TRP A 57 6.03 10.91 9.30
N PHE A 58 6.33 9.70 9.74
CA PHE A 58 7.41 8.90 9.17
C PHE A 58 6.88 7.98 8.08
N TYR A 59 7.70 7.81 7.05
CA TYR A 59 7.49 6.84 5.98
C TYR A 59 8.36 5.63 6.31
N LEU A 60 7.73 4.53 6.72
CA LEU A 60 8.43 3.29 7.03
C LEU A 60 8.33 2.34 5.84
N ALA A 61 9.46 2.00 5.24
CA ALA A 61 9.56 0.91 4.27
C ALA A 61 10.00 -0.36 4.99
N VAL A 62 9.33 -1.48 4.69
CA VAL A 62 9.65 -2.80 5.28
C VAL A 62 9.87 -3.80 4.17
N LEU A 63 10.83 -4.70 4.38
CA LEU A 63 11.06 -5.92 3.60
C LEU A 63 11.04 -7.11 4.56
N ILE A 64 10.19 -8.10 4.28
CA ILE A 64 10.03 -9.31 5.09
C ILE A 64 10.37 -10.51 4.23
N ASP A 65 11.38 -11.27 4.63
CA ASP A 65 11.74 -12.53 3.99
C ASP A 65 10.58 -13.55 4.08
N GLN A 66 10.36 -14.32 3.02
CA GLN A 66 9.21 -15.23 2.90
C GLN A 66 9.55 -16.72 3.17
N HIS A 67 10.76 -17.03 3.65
CA HIS A 67 11.15 -18.39 4.06
C HIS A 67 10.67 -18.78 5.46
#